data_AF-A0A948XGZ5-F1
#
_entry.id   AF-A0A948XGZ5-F1
#
_cell.length_a   1.000
_cell.length_b   1.000
_cell.length_c   1.000
_cell.angle_alpha   90.00
_cell.angle_beta   90.00
_cell.angle_gamma   90.00
#
_symmetry.space_group_name_H-M   'P 1'
#
loop_
_entity.id
_entity.type
_entity.pdbx_description
1 polymer ?
#
loop_
_entity_poly.entity_id
_entity_poly.type
_entity_poly.pdbx_seq_one_letter_code
_entity_poly.pdbx_strand_id
1 'polypeptide(L)'
;MRRMLSGHFRNKGVTLITLIIAITIFAVFITVFSYVMIAKHGSEALYVQSTQAYAIAQAGIEYSIRYAMDVKNPMGKPGFLADPTNENYFPKNQALGDGSFNLVYDNSNNTLTSTGTVGVAEREIILQRFRVWVAGQAITLDPSEPPY
;
A
#
# COMPACT_ATOMS: atom_id res chain seq x y z
N MET A 1 -26.00 -17.14 81.30
CA MET A 1 -25.96 -16.15 80.20
C MET A 1 -24.88 -16.54 79.20
N ARG A 2 -25.25 -17.11 78.04
CA ARG A 2 -24.32 -17.34 76.91
C ARG A 2 -24.90 -16.68 75.68
N ARG A 3 -24.12 -15.73 75.15
CA ARG A 3 -24.46 -14.84 74.03
C ARG A 3 -24.70 -15.60 72.74
N MET A 4 -25.67 -15.09 71.98
CA MET A 4 -25.96 -15.35 70.58
C MET A 4 -24.70 -15.44 69.71
N LEU A 5 -24.57 -16.52 68.94
CA LEU A 5 -23.76 -16.56 67.73
C LEU A 5 -24.70 -16.25 66.56
N SER A 6 -24.83 -14.97 66.21
CA SER A 6 -25.53 -14.54 65.02
C SER A 6 -24.57 -14.49 63.81
N GLY A 7 -24.97 -15.20 62.76
CA GLY A 7 -24.70 -14.91 61.34
C GLY A 7 -23.26 -14.62 60.90
N HIS A 8 -22.55 -15.64 60.42
CA HIS A 8 -21.32 -15.44 59.61
C HIS A 8 -21.27 -16.24 58.28
N PHE A 9 -22.37 -16.87 57.87
CA PHE A 9 -22.40 -17.69 56.65
C PHE A 9 -22.74 -16.92 55.37
N ARG A 10 -23.12 -15.64 55.45
CA ARG A 10 -23.56 -14.84 54.29
C ARG A 10 -22.41 -14.34 53.40
N ASN A 11 -21.19 -14.26 53.94
CA ASN A 11 -20.06 -13.61 53.24
C ASN A 11 -19.29 -14.57 52.31
N LYS A 12 -19.25 -15.89 52.61
CA LYS A 12 -18.48 -16.87 51.82
C LYS A 12 -19.04 -17.10 50.42
N GLY A 13 -20.37 -17.12 50.29
CA GLY A 13 -21.05 -17.26 48.99
C GLY A 13 -20.89 -16.03 48.10
N VAL A 14 -20.91 -14.83 48.68
CA VAL A 14 -20.70 -13.58 47.96
C VAL A 14 -19.27 -13.49 47.42
N THR A 15 -18.26 -13.84 48.23
CA THR A 15 -16.86 -13.85 47.78
C THR A 15 -16.62 -14.81 46.60
N LEU A 16 -17.27 -15.99 46.62
CA LEU A 16 -17.15 -16.97 45.52
C LEU A 16 -17.78 -16.43 44.22
N ILE A 17 -18.95 -15.81 44.30
CA ILE A 17 -19.63 -15.23 43.14
C ILE A 17 -18.79 -14.10 42.54
N THR A 18 -18.25 -13.21 43.38
CA THR A 18 -17.37 -12.12 42.93
C THR A 18 -16.11 -12.66 42.25
N LEU A 19 -15.52 -13.75 42.75
CA LEU A 19 -14.36 -14.39 42.13
C LEU A 19 -14.70 -14.96 40.75
N ILE A 20 -15.84 -15.65 40.61
CA ILE A 20 -16.28 -16.20 39.32
C ILE A 20 -16.49 -15.07 38.30
N ILE A 21 -17.15 -13.98 38.72
CA ILE A 21 -17.36 -12.81 37.85
C ILE A 21 -16.01 -12.21 37.43
N ALA A 22 -15.08 -12.04 38.37
CA ALA A 22 -13.75 -11.51 38.08
C ALA A 22 -12.99 -12.37 37.05
N ILE A 23 -12.94 -13.69 37.26
CA ILE A 23 -12.25 -14.62 36.34
C ILE A 23 -12.92 -14.61 34.96
N THR A 24 -14.26 -14.54 34.91
CA THR A 24 -15.01 -14.48 33.65
C THR A 24 -14.70 -13.19 32.89
N ILE A 25 -14.65 -12.06 33.57
CA ILE A 25 -14.28 -10.77 32.99
C ILE A 25 -12.84 -10.83 32.44
N PHE A 26 -11.89 -11.36 33.22
CA PHE A 26 -10.51 -11.52 32.76
C PHE A 26 -10.40 -12.44 31.54
N ALA A 27 -11.14 -13.54 31.51
CA ALA A 27 -11.16 -14.44 30.36
C ALA A 27 -11.68 -13.72 29.10
N VAL A 28 -12.76 -12.95 29.22
CA VAL A 28 -13.28 -12.15 28.11
C VAL A 28 -12.25 -11.13 27.63
N PHE A 29 -11.58 -10.40 28.54
CA PHE A 29 -10.53 -9.46 28.16
C PHE A 29 -9.37 -10.12 27.42
N ILE A 30 -8.85 -11.25 27.91
CA ILE A 30 -7.76 -12.00 27.25
C ILE A 30 -8.16 -12.36 25.83
N THR A 31 -9.40 -12.83 25.64
CA THR A 31 -9.91 -13.24 24.33
C THR A 31 -10.00 -12.06 23.37
N VAL A 32 -10.56 -10.93 23.83
CA VAL A 32 -10.71 -9.70 23.02
C VAL A 32 -9.34 -9.13 22.64
N PHE A 33 -8.41 -9.01 23.59
CA PHE A 33 -7.07 -8.48 23.30
C PHE A 33 -6.29 -9.39 22.34
N SER A 34 -6.38 -10.70 22.51
CA SER A 34 -5.73 -11.67 21.62
C SER A 34 -6.27 -11.53 20.19
N TYR A 35 -7.59 -11.42 20.03
CA TYR A 35 -8.22 -11.22 18.73
C TYR A 35 -7.77 -9.91 18.05
N VAL A 36 -7.75 -8.80 18.80
CA VAL A 36 -7.31 -7.50 18.27
C VAL A 36 -5.84 -7.51 17.86
N MET A 37 -4.96 -8.18 18.61
CA MET A 37 -3.55 -8.30 18.25
C MET A 37 -3.36 -9.06 16.94
N ILE A 38 -4.02 -10.20 16.80
CA ILE A 38 -3.95 -11.02 15.58
C ILE A 38 -4.47 -10.24 14.37
N ALA A 39 -5.60 -9.56 14.53
CA ALA A 39 -6.18 -8.73 13.47
C ALA A 39 -5.26 -7.58 13.05
N LYS A 40 -4.59 -6.93 14.00
CA LYS A 40 -3.61 -5.86 13.71
C LYS A 40 -2.41 -6.37 12.92
N HIS A 41 -1.82 -7.50 13.32
CA HIS A 41 -0.67 -8.06 12.61
C HIS A 41 -0.97 -8.41 11.14
N GLY A 42 -2.16 -8.95 10.85
CA GLY A 42 -2.58 -9.19 9.47
C GLY A 42 -2.76 -7.90 8.67
N SER A 43 -3.35 -6.87 9.27
CA SER A 43 -3.57 -5.58 8.61
C SER A 43 -2.28 -4.81 8.36
N GLU A 44 -1.30 -4.88 9.26
CA GLU A 44 -0.02 -4.17 9.13
C GLU A 44 0.81 -4.72 7.97
N ALA A 45 0.87 -6.05 7.80
CA ALA A 45 1.57 -6.68 6.68
C ALA A 45 1.00 -6.25 5.33
N LEU A 46 -0.34 -6.18 5.22
CA LEU A 46 -1.01 -5.71 4.01
C LEU A 46 -0.73 -4.22 3.73
N TYR A 47 -0.69 -3.39 4.77
CA TYR A 47 -0.34 -1.97 4.62
C TYR A 47 1.10 -1.78 4.14
N VAL A 48 2.06 -2.54 4.69
CA VAL A 48 3.46 -2.48 4.26
C VAL A 48 3.60 -2.90 2.80
N GLN A 49 3.03 -4.05 2.41
CA GLN A 49 3.08 -4.52 1.02
C GLN A 49 2.39 -3.54 0.07
N SER A 50 1.25 -2.97 0.46
CA SER A 50 0.57 -1.93 -0.31
C SER A 50 1.44 -0.68 -0.51
N THR A 51 2.15 -0.24 0.53
CA THR A 51 3.03 0.92 0.45
C THR A 51 4.24 0.63 -0.45
N GLN A 52 4.79 -0.58 -0.36
CA GLN A 52 5.88 -1.03 -1.25
C GLN A 52 5.41 -1.12 -2.70
N ALA A 53 4.24 -1.71 -2.97
CA ALA A 53 3.65 -1.76 -4.30
C ALA A 53 3.42 -0.37 -4.90
N TYR A 54 3.00 0.61 -4.09
CA TYR A 54 2.89 2.00 -4.52
C TYR A 54 4.26 2.61 -4.89
N ALA A 55 5.28 2.41 -4.05
CA ALA A 55 6.63 2.89 -4.33
C ALA A 55 7.22 2.25 -5.60
N ILE A 56 6.96 0.96 -5.84
CA ILE A 56 7.36 0.25 -7.06
C ILE A 56 6.63 0.80 -8.29
N ALA A 57 5.32 1.06 -8.18
CA ALA A 57 4.55 1.69 -9.25
C ALA A 57 5.15 3.07 -9.61
N GLN A 58 5.52 3.87 -8.61
CA GLN A 58 6.15 5.18 -8.82
C GLN A 58 7.52 5.04 -9.49
N ALA A 59 8.35 4.09 -9.03
CA ALA A 59 9.63 3.79 -9.65
C ALA A 59 9.48 3.36 -11.12
N GLY A 60 8.41 2.64 -11.46
CA GLY A 60 8.08 2.30 -12.85
C GLY A 60 7.85 3.52 -13.73
N ILE A 61 7.14 4.54 -13.22
CA ILE A 61 6.96 5.82 -13.93
C ILE A 61 8.31 6.51 -14.15
N GLU A 62 9.11 6.68 -13.10
CA GLU A 62 10.43 7.34 -13.20
C GLU A 62 11.38 6.60 -14.15
N TYR A 63 11.42 5.27 -14.05
CA TYR A 63 12.20 4.40 -14.92
C TYR A 63 11.78 4.56 -16.38
N SER A 64 10.48 4.55 -16.66
CA SER A 64 9.95 4.66 -18.01
C SER A 64 10.28 6.00 -18.68
N ILE A 65 10.20 7.12 -17.95
CA ILE A 65 10.56 8.45 -18.44
C ILE A 65 12.03 8.44 -18.85
N ARG A 66 12.90 7.97 -17.95
CA ARG A 66 14.34 7.95 -18.17
C ARG A 66 14.75 7.00 -19.30
N TYR A 67 14.15 5.82 -19.36
CA TYR A 67 14.40 4.86 -20.44
C TYR A 67 13.98 5.44 -21.79
N ALA A 68 12.78 6.01 -21.88
CA ALA A 68 12.28 6.64 -23.10
C ALA A 68 13.14 7.83 -23.54
N MET A 69 13.77 8.54 -22.60
CA MET A 69 14.75 9.59 -22.88
C MET A 69 16.10 9.02 -23.37
N ASP A 70 16.60 7.97 -22.74
CA ASP A 70 17.94 7.42 -22.99
C ASP A 70 18.01 6.64 -24.30
N VAL A 71 16.95 5.89 -24.66
CA VAL A 71 16.95 5.18 -25.95
C VAL A 71 16.76 6.16 -27.09
N LYS A 72 17.77 6.27 -27.93
CA LYS A 72 17.78 7.18 -29.09
C LYS A 72 17.41 6.44 -30.37
N ASN A 73 16.72 7.15 -31.27
CA ASN A 73 16.62 6.75 -32.66
C ASN A 73 17.96 7.02 -33.40
N PRO A 74 18.12 6.54 -34.66
CA PRO A 74 19.34 6.79 -35.44
C PRO A 74 19.66 8.28 -35.68
N MET A 75 18.72 9.19 -35.43
CA MET A 75 18.90 10.65 -35.53
C MET A 75 19.29 11.30 -34.20
N GLY A 76 19.58 10.51 -33.16
CA GLY A 76 19.99 11.00 -31.83
C GLY A 76 18.86 11.60 -30.98
N LYS A 77 17.59 11.49 -31.39
CA LYS A 77 16.42 11.95 -30.63
C LYS A 77 15.84 10.82 -29.77
N PRO A 78 15.16 11.11 -28.65
CA PRO A 78 14.44 10.09 -27.88
C PRO A 78 13.53 9.25 -28.79
N GLY A 79 13.80 7.95 -28.89
CA GLY A 79 13.17 7.05 -29.86
C GLY A 79 11.67 6.94 -29.67
N PHE A 80 11.24 6.94 -28.40
CA PHE A 80 9.83 6.92 -28.01
C PHE A 80 9.04 8.14 -28.54
N LEU A 81 9.65 9.32 -28.64
CA LEU A 81 8.96 10.50 -29.18
C LEU A 81 8.77 10.43 -30.70
N ALA A 82 9.68 9.75 -31.39
CA ALA A 82 9.61 9.56 -32.84
C ALA A 82 8.63 8.46 -33.23
N ASP A 83 8.61 7.36 -32.47
CA ASP A 83 7.69 6.25 -32.66
C ASP A 83 7.24 5.67 -31.29
N PRO A 84 6.13 6.20 -30.73
CA PRO A 84 5.60 5.79 -29.43
C PRO A 84 4.82 4.47 -29.50
N THR A 85 4.61 3.93 -30.70
CA THR A 85 3.96 2.62 -30.89
C THR A 85 4.97 1.47 -30.89
N ASN A 86 6.26 1.79 -30.96
CA ASN A 86 7.32 0.81 -31.03
C ASN A 86 7.76 0.37 -29.62
N GLU A 87 7.45 -0.90 -29.31
CA GLU A 87 7.71 -1.51 -28.01
C GLU A 87 9.20 -1.60 -27.67
N ASN A 88 10.10 -1.50 -28.65
CA ASN A 88 11.54 -1.50 -28.39
C ASN A 88 12.03 -0.24 -27.66
N TYR A 89 11.23 0.83 -27.66
CA TYR A 89 11.52 2.07 -26.95
C TYR A 89 10.85 2.12 -25.57
N PHE A 90 10.19 1.03 -25.15
CA PHE A 90 9.40 1.03 -23.94
C PHE A 90 9.31 -0.37 -23.27
N PRO A 91 10.05 -0.62 -22.19
CA PRO A 91 9.96 -1.87 -21.44
C PRO A 91 8.63 -1.94 -20.68
N LYS A 92 7.89 -3.04 -20.84
CA LYS A 92 6.57 -3.21 -20.21
C LYS A 92 6.67 -3.81 -18.82
N ASN A 93 7.50 -4.82 -18.60
CA ASN A 93 7.58 -5.53 -17.32
C ASN A 93 8.99 -5.56 -16.79
N GLN A 94 9.20 -5.12 -15.54
CA GLN A 94 10.50 -5.18 -14.89
C GLN A 94 10.37 -5.62 -13.43
N ALA A 95 11.27 -6.49 -13.00
CA ALA A 95 11.43 -6.85 -11.61
C ALA A 95 12.24 -5.77 -10.86
N LEU A 96 11.83 -5.46 -9.63
CA LEU A 96 12.50 -4.48 -8.77
C LEU A 96 12.47 -4.98 -7.32
N GLY A 97 13.60 -5.55 -6.87
CA GLY A 97 13.69 -6.17 -5.54
C GLY A 97 12.71 -7.35 -5.40
N ASP A 98 11.90 -7.31 -4.34
CA ASP A 98 10.90 -8.34 -4.03
C ASP A 98 9.56 -8.15 -4.77
N GLY A 99 9.50 -7.19 -5.71
CA GLY A 99 8.30 -6.89 -6.49
C GLY A 99 8.57 -6.68 -7.97
N SER A 100 7.54 -6.26 -8.68
CA SER A 100 7.65 -5.92 -10.11
C SER A 100 6.69 -4.80 -10.49
N PHE A 101 7.01 -4.09 -11.55
CA PHE A 101 6.07 -3.16 -12.17
C PHE A 101 5.76 -3.57 -13.61
N ASN A 102 4.50 -3.33 -14.01
CA ASN A 102 4.03 -3.41 -15.38
C ASN A 102 3.64 -2.01 -15.87
N LEU A 103 3.99 -1.70 -17.10
CA LEU A 103 3.79 -0.40 -17.72
C LEU A 103 2.92 -0.55 -18.97
N VAL A 104 1.87 0.26 -19.02
CA VAL A 104 0.94 0.31 -20.15
C VAL A 104 0.83 1.74 -20.63
N TYR A 105 1.36 1.99 -21.83
CA TYR A 105 1.24 3.30 -22.47
C TYR A 105 0.02 3.31 -23.41
N ASP A 106 -0.90 4.25 -23.17
CA ASP A 106 -1.98 4.57 -24.09
C ASP A 106 -1.59 5.78 -24.94
N ASN A 107 -1.34 5.50 -26.22
CA ASN A 107 -0.95 6.49 -27.20
C ASN A 107 -2.04 7.53 -27.50
N SER A 108 -3.31 7.13 -27.41
CA SER A 108 -4.45 7.98 -27.77
C SER A 108 -4.68 9.05 -26.71
N ASN A 109 -4.59 8.64 -25.44
CA ASN A 109 -4.78 9.53 -24.30
C ASN A 109 -3.46 10.16 -23.80
N ASN A 110 -2.32 9.72 -24.34
CA ASN A 110 -0.98 10.11 -23.90
C ASN A 110 -0.78 9.88 -22.38
N THR A 111 -1.30 8.76 -21.89
CA THR A 111 -1.26 8.36 -20.49
C THR A 111 -0.37 7.15 -20.34
N LEU A 112 0.42 7.14 -19.28
CA LEU A 112 1.19 5.98 -18.88
C LEU A 112 0.65 5.44 -17.55
N THR A 113 0.26 4.18 -17.54
CA THR A 113 -0.12 3.46 -16.33
C THR A 113 1.04 2.60 -15.86
N SER A 114 1.39 2.69 -14.59
CA SER A 114 2.35 1.82 -13.91
C SER A 114 1.65 1.06 -12.79
N THR A 115 1.66 -0.26 -12.88
CA THR A 115 1.08 -1.17 -11.91
C THR A 115 2.21 -1.88 -11.16
N GLY A 116 2.41 -1.51 -9.90
CA GLY A 116 3.38 -2.13 -9.00
C GLY A 116 2.77 -3.29 -8.21
N THR A 117 3.53 -4.37 -8.06
CA THR A 117 3.11 -5.61 -7.39
C THR A 117 4.15 -6.04 -6.37
N VAL A 118 3.69 -6.36 -5.15
CA VAL A 118 4.51 -6.92 -4.07
C VAL A 118 3.69 -7.92 -3.28
N GLY A 119 4.06 -9.20 -3.32
CA GLY A 119 3.31 -10.26 -2.64
C GLY A 119 1.87 -10.35 -3.15
N VAL A 120 0.89 -10.03 -2.28
CA VAL A 120 -0.54 -9.99 -2.64
C VAL A 120 -1.07 -8.59 -2.89
N ALA A 121 -0.23 -7.56 -2.74
CA ALA A 121 -0.62 -6.18 -2.93
C ALA A 121 -0.30 -5.69 -4.34
N GLU A 122 -1.25 -4.94 -4.90
CA GLU A 122 -1.13 -4.30 -6.21
C GLU A 122 -1.56 -2.83 -6.09
N ARG A 123 -0.80 -1.94 -6.73
CA ARG A 123 -1.08 -0.50 -6.79
C ARG A 123 -0.84 0.05 -8.17
N GLU A 124 -1.72 0.95 -8.59
CA GLU A 124 -1.67 1.59 -9.89
C GLU A 124 -1.40 3.09 -9.75
N ILE A 125 -0.53 3.62 -10.60
CA ILE A 125 -0.28 5.04 -10.77
C ILE A 125 -0.44 5.38 -12.25
N ILE A 126 -1.20 6.43 -12.53
CA ILE A 126 -1.44 6.91 -13.89
C ILE A 126 -0.76 8.27 -14.04
N LEU A 127 0.16 8.36 -14.98
CA LEU A 127 0.81 9.59 -15.38
C LEU A 127 0.15 10.12 -16.64
N GLN A 128 -0.41 11.33 -16.55
CA GLN A 128 -0.92 12.04 -17.72
C GLN A 128 0.20 12.75 -18.49
N ARG A 129 -0.04 12.95 -19.78
CA ARG A 129 0.83 13.70 -20.69
C ARG A 129 2.27 13.14 -20.77
N PHE A 130 2.44 11.82 -20.74
CA PHE A 130 3.75 11.15 -20.66
C PHE A 130 4.80 11.66 -21.66
N ARG A 131 4.42 11.89 -22.92
CA ARG A 131 5.35 12.44 -23.94
C ARG A 131 5.97 13.79 -23.56
N VAL A 132 5.25 14.63 -22.81
CA VAL A 132 5.77 15.94 -22.36
C VAL A 132 6.89 15.74 -21.35
N TRP A 133 6.73 14.79 -20.44
CA TRP A 133 7.75 14.40 -19.47
C TRP A 133 9.00 13.85 -20.18
N VAL A 134 8.83 12.98 -21.18
CA VAL A 134 9.95 12.41 -21.96
C VAL A 134 10.66 13.47 -22.82
N ALA A 135 9.94 14.49 -23.30
CA ALA A 135 10.54 15.58 -24.07
C ALA A 135 11.45 16.50 -23.24
N GLY A 136 11.50 16.34 -21.91
CA GLY A 136 12.34 17.13 -21.03
C GLY A 136 11.94 18.61 -20.98
N GLN A 137 10.68 18.94 -21.32
CA GLN A 137 10.18 20.29 -21.09
C GLN A 137 10.09 20.53 -19.59
N ALA A 138 10.62 21.67 -19.14
CA ALA A 138 10.43 22.13 -17.78
C ALA A 138 8.93 22.25 -17.52
N ILE A 139 8.43 21.47 -16.56
CA ILE A 139 7.05 21.60 -16.10
C ILE A 139 7.04 22.86 -15.25
N THR A 140 6.52 23.94 -15.82
CA THR A 140 6.01 25.04 -15.01
C THR A 140 4.86 24.43 -14.21
N LEU A 141 5.15 24.10 -12.95
CA LEU A 141 4.11 23.87 -11.95
C LEU A 141 3.41 25.22 -11.78
N ASP A 142 2.42 25.49 -12.63
CA ASP A 142 1.53 26.61 -12.42
C ASP A 142 0.67 26.24 -11.19
N PRO A 143 0.82 26.92 -10.05
CA PRO A 143 0.02 26.63 -8.86
C PRO A 143 -1.49 26.89 -9.08
N SER A 144 -1.89 27.43 -10.23
CA SER A 144 -3.30 27.57 -10.61
C SER A 144 -3.89 26.35 -11.35
N GLU A 145 -3.07 25.39 -11.81
CA GLU A 145 -3.58 24.12 -12.33
C GLU A 145 -3.81 23.13 -11.18
N PRO A 146 -5.04 22.65 -10.97
CA PRO A 146 -5.31 21.71 -9.89
C PRO A 146 -4.64 20.36 -10.16
N PRO A 147 -4.17 19.66 -9.12
CA PRO A 147 -3.54 18.36 -9.27
C PRO A 147 -4.59 17.31 -9.66
N TYR A 148 -4.64 16.92 -10.94
CA TYR A 148 -5.39 15.73 -11.39
C TYR A 148 -4.63 14.98 -12.48
#